data_AF-A0A8S3CZV5-F1
#
_entry.id   AF-A0A8S3CZV5-F1
#
_cell.length_a   1.000
_cell.length_b   1.000
_cell.length_c   1.000
_cell.angle_alpha   90.00
_cell.angle_beta   90.00
_cell.angle_gamma   90.00
#
_symmetry.space_group_name_H-M   'P 1'
#
loop_
_entity.id
_entity.type
_entity.pdbx_description
1 polymer ?
#
loop_
_entity_poly.entity_id
_entity_poly.type
_entity_poly.pdbx_seq_one_letter_code
_entity_poly.pdbx_strand_id
1 'polypeptide(L)'
;LKLFVLSLLAINLAQTSISLMASHHNYPGANALIKLHTHRKYETTATVHIDVYSAENGISRFLETKPWIYNKTENLTVKELSNFDYLLVESTSDEDVRLTPYLSHNLQIIDFVRGFNGFYVDKQYILRMRHPPKIYLLEKKKYTI
;
A
#
# COMPACT_ATOMS: atom_id res chain seq x y z
N LEU A 1 -17.33 -19.11 38.79
CA LEU A 1 -16.57 -17.83 38.71
C LEU A 1 -15.23 -17.95 37.96
N LYS A 2 -14.27 -18.78 38.40
CA LYS A 2 -12.94 -18.88 37.74
C LYS A 2 -12.99 -19.27 36.25
N LEU A 3 -13.74 -20.32 35.91
CA LEU A 3 -13.92 -20.76 34.50
C LEU A 3 -14.54 -19.68 33.62
N PHE A 4 -15.50 -18.93 34.17
CA PHE A 4 -16.15 -17.81 33.47
C PHE A 4 -15.17 -16.66 33.20
N VAL A 5 -14.33 -16.31 34.18
CA VAL A 5 -13.27 -15.31 33.98
C VAL A 5 -12.26 -15.77 32.93
N LEU A 6 -11.82 -17.04 33.00
CA LEU A 6 -10.90 -17.61 32.01
C LEU A 6 -11.49 -17.59 30.59
N SER A 7 -12.78 -17.90 30.42
CA SER A 7 -13.44 -17.81 29.12
C SER A 7 -13.50 -16.37 28.59
N LEU A 8 -13.77 -15.39 29.46
CA LEU A 8 -13.80 -13.98 29.04
C LEU A 8 -12.42 -13.49 28.62
N LEU A 9 -11.37 -13.88 29.34
CA LEU A 9 -9.99 -13.55 28.96
C LEU A 9 -9.61 -14.16 27.62
N ALA A 10 -9.96 -15.43 27.39
CA ALA A 10 -9.71 -16.09 26.12
C ALA A 10 -10.43 -15.41 24.94
N ILE A 11 -11.69 -15.02 25.13
CA ILE A 11 -12.47 -14.29 24.12
C ILE A 11 -11.87 -12.91 23.84
N ASN A 12 -11.49 -12.16 24.88
CA ASN A 12 -10.84 -10.86 24.70
C ASN A 12 -9.54 -10.99 23.92
N LEU A 13 -8.68 -11.97 24.29
CA LEU A 13 -7.44 -12.21 23.58
C LEU A 13 -7.67 -12.53 22.10
N ALA A 14 -8.67 -13.37 21.80
CA ALA A 14 -9.03 -13.68 20.42
C ALA A 14 -9.50 -12.44 19.66
N GLN A 15 -10.40 -11.64 20.24
CA GLN A 15 -10.90 -10.41 19.62
C GLN A 15 -9.79 -9.39 19.40
N THR A 16 -8.95 -9.14 20.41
CA THR A 16 -7.80 -8.24 20.29
C THR A 16 -6.82 -8.72 19.22
N SER A 17 -6.58 -10.03 19.11
CA SER A 17 -5.70 -10.59 18.07
C SER A 17 -6.26 -10.38 16.66
N ILE A 18 -7.58 -10.55 16.48
CA ILE A 18 -8.26 -10.28 15.20
C ILE A 18 -8.19 -8.79 14.85
N SER A 19 -8.47 -7.91 15.82
CA SER A 19 -8.37 -6.46 15.63
C SER A 19 -6.94 -6.01 15.34
N LEU A 20 -5.96 -6.60 16.02
CA LEU A 20 -4.54 -6.33 15.79
C LEU A 20 -4.14 -6.70 14.35
N MET A 21 -4.54 -7.88 13.89
CA MET A 21 -4.30 -8.34 12.52
C MET A 21 -4.93 -7.38 11.49
N ALA A 22 -6.17 -6.95 11.68
CA ALA A 22 -6.81 -5.96 10.80
C ALA A 22 -6.05 -4.62 10.82
N SER A 23 -5.70 -4.12 12.01
CA SER A 23 -5.01 -2.83 12.17
C SER A 23 -3.65 -2.79 11.48
N HIS A 24 -2.92 -3.91 11.46
CA HIS A 24 -1.64 -4.03 10.78
C HIS A 24 -1.73 -3.77 9.26
N HIS A 25 -2.87 -4.10 8.66
CA HIS A 25 -3.13 -3.91 7.22
C HIS A 25 -3.97 -2.68 6.89
N ASN A 26 -4.30 -1.82 7.86
CA ASN A 26 -5.14 -0.62 7.64
C ASN A 26 -4.37 0.59 7.10
N TYR A 27 -3.03 0.56 7.08
CA TYR A 27 -2.20 1.68 6.60
C TYR A 27 -1.31 1.28 5.41
N PRO A 28 -1.91 0.82 4.29
CA PRO A 28 -1.14 0.37 3.13
C PRO A 28 -0.26 1.47 2.52
N GLY A 29 -0.61 2.75 2.66
CA GLY A 29 0.19 3.88 2.15
C GLY A 29 1.55 3.98 2.82
N ALA A 30 1.58 3.93 4.17
CA ALA A 30 2.83 3.91 4.93
C ALA A 30 3.72 2.75 4.47
N ASN A 31 3.13 1.55 4.38
CA ASN A 31 3.81 0.34 3.95
C ASN A 31 4.34 0.45 2.52
N ALA A 32 3.58 1.08 1.61
CA ALA A 32 3.99 1.28 0.22
C ALA A 32 5.21 2.20 0.11
N LEU A 33 5.23 3.30 0.84
CA LEU A 33 6.37 4.23 0.84
C LEU A 33 7.62 3.61 1.47
N ILE A 34 7.47 2.89 2.59
CA ILE A 34 8.57 2.13 3.21
C ILE A 34 9.11 1.08 2.22
N LYS A 35 8.21 0.32 1.57
CA LYS A 35 8.59 -0.70 0.60
C LYS A 35 9.32 -0.10 -0.61
N LEU A 36 8.89 1.07 -1.09
CA LEU A 36 9.54 1.79 -2.18
C LEU A 36 10.98 2.18 -1.82
N HIS A 37 11.19 2.73 -0.62
CA HIS A 37 12.54 3.07 -0.13
C HIS A 37 13.43 1.83 0.02
N THR A 38 12.88 0.68 0.40
CA THR A 38 13.64 -0.58 0.47
C THR A 38 14.05 -1.09 -0.92
N HIS A 39 13.24 -0.85 -1.96
CA HIS A 39 13.56 -1.26 -3.33
C HIS A 39 14.70 -0.44 -3.96
N ARG A 40 14.96 0.77 -3.46
CA ARG A 40 15.85 1.73 -4.12
C ARG A 40 16.74 2.38 -3.08
N LYS A 41 18.04 2.06 -3.15
CA LYS A 41 19.05 2.66 -2.27
C LYS A 41 18.98 4.19 -2.35
N TYR A 42 19.11 4.84 -1.20
CA TYR A 42 19.01 6.28 -0.95
C TYR A 42 20.08 7.16 -1.63
N GLU A 43 20.77 6.67 -2.66
CA GLU A 43 21.99 7.28 -3.20
C GLU A 43 21.71 8.31 -4.30
N THR A 44 20.53 8.30 -4.93
CA THR A 44 20.15 9.28 -5.97
C THR A 44 18.90 10.06 -5.58
N THR A 45 18.91 11.36 -5.86
CA THR A 45 17.70 12.20 -5.86
C THR A 45 16.64 11.56 -6.76
N ALA A 46 15.42 11.45 -6.25
CA ALA A 46 14.30 10.90 -6.98
C ALA A 46 13.01 11.63 -6.64
N THR A 47 12.07 11.60 -7.58
CA THR A 47 10.75 12.20 -7.46
C THR A 47 9.68 11.12 -7.31
N VAL A 48 8.82 11.27 -6.30
CA VAL A 48 7.73 10.34 -6.02
C VAL A 48 6.41 11.09 -6.05
N HIS A 49 5.48 10.65 -6.88
CA HIS A 49 4.09 11.07 -6.73
C HIS A 49 3.33 10.10 -5.83
N ILE A 50 2.53 10.67 -4.94
CA ILE A 50 1.72 9.96 -3.96
C ILE A 50 0.28 10.35 -4.23
N ASP A 51 -0.52 9.37 -4.63
CA ASP A 51 -1.94 9.61 -4.86
C ASP A 51 -2.74 9.84 -3.56
N VAL A 52 -4.00 10.25 -3.72
CA VAL A 52 -4.89 10.59 -2.60
C VAL A 52 -5.06 9.41 -1.65
N TYR A 53 -5.35 8.22 -2.18
CA TYR A 53 -5.54 7.03 -1.34
C TYR A 53 -4.29 6.72 -0.51
N SER A 54 -3.10 6.71 -1.13
CA SER A 54 -1.85 6.45 -0.42
C SER A 54 -1.57 7.52 0.63
N ALA A 55 -1.84 8.79 0.33
CA ALA A 55 -1.68 9.91 1.26
C ALA A 55 -2.59 9.78 2.49
N GLU A 56 -3.84 9.37 2.31
CA GLU A 56 -4.82 9.19 3.39
C GLU A 56 -4.58 7.92 4.22
N ASN A 57 -3.87 6.93 3.67
CA ASN A 57 -3.68 5.62 4.29
C ASN A 57 -2.28 5.43 4.91
N GLY A 58 -1.81 6.43 5.65
CA GLY A 58 -0.67 6.33 6.57
C GLY A 58 0.64 6.97 6.11
N ILE A 59 0.69 7.56 4.91
CA ILE A 59 1.87 8.31 4.50
C ILE A 59 1.98 9.59 5.31
N SER A 60 3.11 9.77 5.99
CA SER A 60 3.43 10.96 6.76
C SER A 60 4.82 11.48 6.43
N ARG A 61 5.09 12.73 6.81
CA ARG A 61 6.41 13.37 6.60
C ARG A 61 7.56 12.65 7.32
N PHE A 62 7.27 11.85 8.35
CA PHE A 62 8.30 11.05 9.03
C PHE A 62 8.82 9.88 8.22
N LEU A 63 8.08 9.46 7.19
CA LEU A 63 8.51 8.42 6.26
C LEU A 63 9.32 8.98 5.09
N GLU A 64 9.30 10.30 4.88
CA GLU A 64 10.03 10.97 3.80
C GLU A 64 11.53 10.99 4.10
N THR A 65 12.34 10.71 3.08
CA THR A 65 13.79 10.64 3.19
C THR A 65 14.46 11.57 2.20
N LYS A 66 15.53 12.25 2.61
CA LYS A 66 16.36 13.03 1.68
C LYS A 66 17.32 12.10 0.93
N PRO A 67 17.65 12.37 -0.35
CA PRO A 67 17.31 13.57 -1.14
C PRO A 67 16.02 13.46 -1.97
N TRP A 68 15.07 12.58 -1.61
CA TRP A 68 13.87 12.38 -2.43
C TRP A 68 12.87 13.54 -2.28
N ILE A 69 12.10 13.77 -3.35
CA ILE A 69 11.09 14.82 -3.45
C ILE A 69 9.72 14.15 -3.61
N TYR A 70 8.80 14.48 -2.72
CA TYR A 70 7.45 13.89 -2.70
C TYR A 70 6.43 14.93 -3.16
N ASN A 71 5.54 14.53 -4.06
CA ASN A 71 4.48 15.37 -4.61
C ASN A 71 3.12 14.70 -4.41
N LYS A 72 2.14 15.47 -3.96
CA LYS A 72 0.75 15.04 -3.70
C LYS A 72 -0.26 15.82 -4.53
N THR A 73 0.18 16.45 -5.62
CA THR A 73 -0.71 17.21 -6.49
C THR A 73 -1.75 16.27 -7.09
N GLU A 74 -3.01 16.59 -6.86
CA GLU A 74 -4.15 15.82 -7.35
C GLU A 74 -4.46 16.15 -8.82
N ASN A 75 -5.26 15.29 -9.47
CA ASN A 75 -5.79 15.52 -10.82
C ASN A 75 -4.74 15.71 -11.92
N LEU A 76 -3.52 15.19 -11.72
CA LEU A 76 -2.51 15.13 -12.77
C LEU A 76 -2.90 14.11 -13.84
N THR A 77 -2.64 14.46 -15.09
CA THR A 77 -2.80 13.53 -16.22
C THR A 77 -1.73 12.43 -16.15
N VAL A 78 -1.99 11.28 -16.79
CA VAL A 78 -1.01 10.17 -16.86
C VAL A 78 0.33 10.61 -17.49
N LYS A 79 0.28 11.58 -18.42
CA LYS A 79 1.47 12.18 -19.04
C LYS A 79 2.26 13.05 -18.06
N GLU A 80 1.58 13.77 -17.17
CA GLU A 80 2.27 14.54 -16.12
C GLU A 80 2.86 13.60 -15.05
N LEU A 81 2.11 12.55 -14.70
CA LEU A 81 2.56 11.52 -13.77
C LEU A 81 3.79 10.75 -14.29
N SER A 82 3.91 10.50 -15.58
CA SER A 82 5.10 9.83 -16.15
C SER A 82 6.40 10.67 -16.09
N ASN A 83 6.33 11.93 -15.64
CA ASN A 83 7.52 12.73 -15.35
C ASN A 83 8.18 12.34 -14.03
N PHE A 84 7.45 11.74 -13.08
CA PHE A 84 8.00 11.27 -11.82
C PHE A 84 8.79 9.96 -11.99
N ASP A 85 9.78 9.76 -11.12
CA ASP A 85 10.57 8.52 -11.12
C ASP A 85 9.77 7.35 -10.56
N TYR A 86 8.95 7.62 -9.54
CA TYR A 86 8.09 6.62 -8.90
C TYR A 86 6.68 7.14 -8.67
N LEU A 87 5.70 6.24 -8.74
CA LEU A 87 4.31 6.52 -8.39
C LEU A 87 3.80 5.51 -7.37
N LEU A 88 3.04 6.00 -6.38
CA LEU A 88 2.17 5.20 -5.55
C LEU A 88 0.73 5.40 -6.02
N VAL A 89 0.13 4.35 -6.59
CA VAL A 89 -1.17 4.43 -7.25
C VAL A 89 -2.14 3.44 -6.62
N GLU A 90 -3.33 3.92 -6.26
CA GLU A 90 -4.43 3.13 -5.73
C GLU A 90 -4.79 2.02 -6.71
N SER A 91 -5.08 0.86 -6.13
CA SER A 91 -5.72 -0.22 -6.84
C SER A 91 -6.82 -0.88 -6.01
N THR A 92 -7.76 -1.51 -6.70
CA THR A 92 -8.86 -2.26 -6.10
C THR A 92 -8.77 -3.76 -6.33
N SER A 93 -7.88 -4.23 -7.22
CA SER A 93 -7.75 -5.65 -7.60
C SER A 93 -6.36 -5.99 -8.15
N ASP A 94 -6.05 -7.28 -8.25
CA ASP A 94 -4.79 -7.74 -8.85
C ASP A 94 -4.67 -7.44 -10.36
N GLU A 95 -5.81 -7.25 -11.06
CA GLU A 95 -5.92 -6.95 -12.50
C GLU A 95 -6.63 -5.60 -12.73
N ASP A 96 -6.12 -4.55 -12.09
CA ASP A 96 -6.77 -3.24 -12.16
C ASP A 96 -6.52 -2.56 -13.51
N VAL A 97 -7.56 -2.50 -14.34
CA VAL A 97 -7.52 -1.88 -15.67
C VAL A 97 -7.05 -0.43 -15.61
N ARG A 98 -7.23 0.26 -14.46
CA ARG A 98 -6.75 1.63 -14.23
C ARG A 98 -5.22 1.75 -14.29
N LEU A 99 -4.47 0.66 -14.19
CA LEU A 99 -3.01 0.66 -14.33
C LEU A 99 -2.56 0.72 -15.80
N THR A 100 -3.41 0.31 -16.74
CA THR A 100 -3.09 0.23 -18.18
C THR A 100 -2.53 1.53 -18.76
N PRO A 101 -3.12 2.72 -18.50
CA PRO A 101 -2.60 3.97 -19.04
C PRO A 101 -1.16 4.25 -18.60
N TYR A 102 -0.80 3.92 -17.37
CA TYR A 102 0.56 4.14 -16.84
C TYR A 102 1.58 3.25 -17.54
N LEU A 103 1.25 1.96 -17.72
CA LEU A 103 2.13 0.99 -18.38
C LEU A 103 2.41 1.36 -19.84
N SER A 104 1.44 1.99 -20.50
CA SER A 104 1.59 2.54 -21.85
C SER A 104 2.48 3.81 -21.90
N HIS A 105 2.62 4.54 -20.79
CA HIS A 105 3.38 5.80 -20.69
C HIS A 105 4.74 5.61 -19.99
N ASN A 106 5.49 4.58 -20.39
CA ASN A 106 6.87 4.34 -19.94
C ASN A 106 7.02 4.05 -18.43
N LEU A 107 5.97 3.60 -17.74
CA LEU A 107 6.06 3.12 -16.36
C LEU A 107 6.01 1.59 -16.34
N GLN A 108 6.55 0.99 -15.28
CA GLN A 108 6.47 -0.43 -14.98
C GLN A 108 6.07 -0.64 -13.53
N ILE A 109 5.27 -1.68 -13.27
CA ILE A 109 4.99 -2.11 -11.91
C ILE A 109 6.23 -2.79 -11.36
N ILE A 110 6.73 -2.33 -10.22
CA ILE A 110 7.84 -2.96 -9.51
C ILE A 110 7.35 -3.79 -8.32
N ASP A 111 6.24 -3.41 -7.69
CA ASP A 111 5.65 -4.13 -6.57
C ASP A 111 4.23 -3.63 -6.24
N PHE A 112 3.59 -4.21 -5.23
CA PHE A 112 2.33 -3.76 -4.65
C PHE A 112 2.28 -3.98 -3.13
N VAL A 113 1.33 -3.32 -2.49
CA VAL A 113 0.99 -3.48 -1.07
C VAL A 113 -0.47 -3.87 -0.92
N ARG A 114 -0.72 -4.90 -0.12
CA ARG A 114 -2.05 -5.37 0.25
C ARG A 114 -2.56 -4.59 1.46
N GLY A 115 -3.86 -4.28 1.48
CA GLY A 115 -4.51 -3.60 2.60
C GLY A 115 -5.81 -4.27 3.01
N PHE A 116 -6.23 -4.06 4.27
CA PHE A 116 -7.41 -4.70 4.85
C PHE A 116 -8.70 -4.39 4.07
N ASN A 117 -9.55 -5.39 3.88
CA ASN A 117 -10.85 -5.28 3.21
C ASN A 117 -11.90 -6.20 3.87
N GLY A 118 -11.91 -6.24 5.19
CA GLY A 118 -12.89 -7.01 5.96
C GLY A 118 -12.54 -8.47 6.15
N PHE A 119 -13.44 -9.18 6.81
CA PHE A 119 -13.32 -10.61 7.10
C PHE A 119 -14.37 -11.40 6.34
N TYR A 120 -14.09 -12.68 6.10
CA TYR A 120 -15.05 -13.62 5.55
C TYR A 120 -14.81 -15.00 6.16
N VAL A 121 -15.83 -15.86 6.11
CA VAL A 121 -15.71 -17.27 6.49
C VAL A 121 -15.53 -18.07 5.21
N ASP A 122 -14.45 -18.85 5.12
CA ASP A 122 -14.19 -19.69 3.95
C ASP A 122 -15.05 -20.96 3.95
N LYS A 123 -14.94 -21.77 2.89
CA LYS A 123 -15.69 -23.04 2.77
C LYS A 123 -15.33 -24.08 3.84
N GLN A 124 -14.23 -23.89 4.56
CA GLN A 124 -13.79 -24.72 5.68
C GLN A 124 -14.24 -24.16 7.03
N TYR A 125 -15.13 -23.15 7.04
CA TYR A 125 -15.61 -22.44 8.23
C TYR A 125 -14.52 -21.71 9.03
N ILE A 126 -13.40 -21.37 8.38
CA ILE A 126 -12.31 -20.62 9.02
C ILE A 126 -12.51 -19.13 8.73
N LEU A 127 -12.40 -18.31 9.79
CA LEU A 127 -12.39 -16.85 9.64
C LEU A 127 -11.08 -16.43 8.95
N ARG A 128 -11.21 -15.75 7.81
CA ARG A 128 -10.11 -15.24 7.00
C ARG A 128 -10.22 -13.73 6.85
N MET A 129 -9.08 -13.07 6.74
CA MET A 129 -9.00 -11.65 6.42
C MET A 129 -8.86 -11.49 4.91
N ARG A 130 -9.65 -10.60 4.32
CA ARG A 130 -9.49 -10.20 2.93
C ARG A 130 -8.51 -9.03 2.88
N HIS A 131 -7.49 -9.14 2.04
CA HIS A 131 -6.51 -8.06 1.85
C HIS A 131 -6.00 -8.02 0.38
N PRO A 132 -6.79 -7.44 -0.54
CA PRO A 132 -6.38 -7.32 -1.94
C PRO A 132 -5.23 -6.30 -2.07
N PRO A 133 -4.54 -6.23 -3.23
CA PRO A 133 -3.70 -5.09 -3.54
C PRO A 133 -4.50 -3.79 -3.39
N LYS A 134 -3.87 -2.81 -2.75
CA LYS A 134 -4.42 -1.48 -2.52
C LYS A 134 -3.58 -0.39 -3.13
N ILE A 135 -2.28 -0.59 -3.23
CA ILE A 135 -1.35 0.38 -3.80
C ILE A 135 -0.33 -0.38 -4.64
N TYR A 136 -0.17 0.03 -5.89
CA TYR A 136 0.92 -0.41 -6.73
C TYR A 136 2.06 0.60 -6.68
N LEU A 137 3.28 0.07 -6.68
CA LEU A 137 4.51 0.83 -6.81
C LEU A 137 4.90 0.77 -8.28
N LEU A 138 4.90 1.93 -8.93
CA LEU A 138 5.35 2.06 -10.31
C LEU A 138 6.68 2.79 -10.36
N GLU A 139 7.49 2.43 -11.33
CA GLU A 139 8.77 3.07 -11.63
C GLU A 139 8.82 3.45 -13.10
N LYS A 140 9.41 4.61 -13.41
CA LYS A 140 9.72 5.02 -14.76
C LYS A 140 10.79 4.12 -15.36
N LYS A 141 10.51 3.50 -16.52
CA LYS A 141 11.49 2.66 -17.20
C LYS A 141 12.69 3.51 -17.61
N LYS A 142 13.89 3.05 -17.24
CA LYS A 142 15.14 3.61 -17.71
C LYS A 142 15.43 3.03 -19.09
N TYR A 143 15.48 3.87 -20.12
CA TYR A 143 15.98 3.44 -21.42
C TYR A 143 17.48 3.17 -21.27
N THR A 144 17.89 1.92 -21.47
CA THR A 144 19.30 1.61 -21.68
C THR A 144 19.56 1.90 -23.16
N ILE A 145 20.38 2.91 -23.42
CA ILE A 145 20.89 3.21 -24.78
C ILE A 145 21.95 2.17 -25.13
#